data_AF-A0A0E3SQD7-F1
#
_entry.id   AF-A0A0E3SQD7-F1
#
_cell.length_a   1.000
_cell.length_b   1.000
_cell.length_c   1.000
_cell.angle_alpha   90.00
_cell.angle_beta   90.00
_cell.angle_gamma   90.00
#
_symmetry.space_group_name_H-M   'P 1'
#
loop_
_entity.id
_entity.type
_entity.pdbx_description
1 polymer ?
#
loop_
_entity_poly.entity_id
_entity_poly.type
_entity_poly.pdbx_seq_one_letter_code
_entity_poly.pdbx_strand_id
1 'polypeptide(L)'
;MAKENPEYLFLQEKPTLALLAIWFYGRTYASVITKEINSTFAHTTKILSRMEEDGLVEFNVEGRIKYVELTEKGFNVVSLLKELIVSLGGELPDEYDLEGRHEVSEPELDPASNEIMEKIKKLRLKVETIYRELVSSDADEATTKRRLGPFSRELAMIGEMIDSAEVPVDDEVIDAFNATREVFLSLLNKNG
;
A
#
# COMPACT_ATOMS: atom_id res chain seq x y z
N MET A 1 -11.05 34.87 -6.31
CA MET A 1 -10.96 34.22 -5.00
C MET A 1 -10.56 32.79 -5.29
N ALA A 2 -9.51 32.28 -4.64
CA ALA A 2 -9.21 30.84 -4.75
C ALA A 2 -10.48 30.07 -4.36
N LYS A 3 -10.84 29.05 -5.14
CA LYS A 3 -11.95 28.15 -4.78
C LYS A 3 -11.57 27.57 -3.41
N GLU A 4 -12.29 27.94 -2.36
CA GLU A 4 -12.18 27.22 -1.10
C GLU A 4 -12.77 25.84 -1.32
N ASN A 5 -11.98 24.82 -1.00
CA ASN A 5 -12.38 23.43 -1.06
C ASN A 5 -13.55 23.20 -0.09
N PRO A 6 -14.74 22.81 -0.57
CA PRO A 6 -15.97 22.78 0.23
C PRO A 6 -15.90 21.82 1.43
N GLU A 7 -15.04 20.81 1.36
CA GLU A 7 -14.78 19.86 2.44
C GLU A 7 -14.16 20.50 3.68
N TYR A 8 -13.49 21.65 3.56
CA TYR A 8 -12.89 22.36 4.70
C TYR A 8 -13.93 22.92 5.68
N LEU A 9 -15.20 23.01 5.28
CA LEU A 9 -16.30 23.32 6.20
C LEU A 9 -16.55 22.20 7.22
N PHE A 10 -16.27 20.96 6.84
CA PHE A 10 -16.59 19.76 7.64
C PHE A 10 -15.34 19.07 8.20
N LEU A 11 -14.21 19.20 7.50
CA LEU A 11 -13.00 18.44 7.76
C LEU A 11 -11.83 19.35 8.15
N GLN A 12 -10.95 18.81 8.99
CA GLN A 12 -9.67 19.46 9.27
C GLN A 12 -8.68 19.14 8.14
N GLU A 13 -8.22 20.17 7.44
CA GLU A 13 -7.32 20.08 6.29
C GLU A 13 -6.12 19.15 6.51
N LYS A 14 -5.31 19.40 7.55
CA LYS A 14 -4.06 18.65 7.77
C LYS A 14 -4.25 17.15 8.07
N PRO A 15 -5.13 16.74 8.99
CA PRO A 15 -5.46 15.32 9.18
C PRO A 15 -6.02 14.66 7.91
N THR A 16 -6.91 15.35 7.19
CA THR A 16 -7.49 14.84 5.94
C THR A 16 -6.40 14.59 4.90
N LEU A 17 -5.54 15.57 4.65
CA LEU A 17 -4.41 15.44 3.73
C LEU A 17 -3.42 14.37 4.18
N ALA A 18 -3.17 14.22 5.49
CA ALA A 18 -2.25 13.21 6.00
C ALA A 18 -2.75 11.80 5.72
N LEU A 19 -4.04 11.54 5.93
CA LEU A 19 -4.62 10.22 5.69
C LEU A 19 -4.66 9.90 4.17
N LEU A 20 -4.98 10.89 3.34
CA LEU A 20 -4.90 10.77 1.88
C LEU A 20 -3.46 10.53 1.42
N ALA A 21 -2.48 11.24 1.97
CA ALA A 21 -1.06 11.05 1.64
C ALA A 21 -0.57 9.63 1.96
N ILE A 22 -0.95 9.06 3.12
CA ILE A 22 -0.58 7.68 3.46
C ILE A 22 -1.27 6.69 2.52
N TRP A 23 -2.52 6.94 2.14
CA TRP A 23 -3.21 6.12 1.14
C TRP A 23 -2.46 6.13 -0.20
N PHE A 24 -2.02 7.31 -0.65
CA PHE A 24 -1.37 7.50 -1.94
C PHE A 24 0.05 6.92 -1.98
N TYR A 25 0.86 7.23 -0.97
CA TYR A 25 2.24 6.74 -0.90
C TYR A 25 2.36 5.31 -0.36
N GLY A 26 1.28 4.74 0.18
CA GLY A 26 1.31 3.46 0.87
C GLY A 26 2.21 3.52 2.11
N ARG A 27 3.03 2.48 2.28
CA ARG A 27 4.00 2.38 3.37
C ARG A 27 5.04 3.49 3.24
N THR A 28 5.03 4.46 4.16
CA THR A 28 5.82 5.69 4.02
C THR A 28 6.39 6.17 5.36
N TYR A 29 7.04 7.34 5.36
CA TYR A 29 7.64 7.96 6.55
C TYR A 29 6.94 9.26 6.93
N ALA A 30 6.96 9.59 8.23
CA ALA A 30 6.42 10.84 8.74
C ALA A 30 7.02 12.10 8.06
N SER A 31 8.25 12.03 7.57
CA SER A 31 8.90 13.14 6.84
C SER A 31 8.29 13.38 5.45
N VAL A 32 7.85 12.33 4.74
CA VAL A 32 7.15 12.44 3.44
C VAL A 32 5.81 13.12 3.67
N ILE A 33 5.03 12.61 4.63
CA ILE A 33 3.72 13.17 4.98
C ILE A 33 3.86 14.63 5.42
N THR A 34 4.90 14.97 6.22
CA THR A 34 5.12 16.34 6.69
C THR A 34 5.28 17.33 5.53
N LYS A 35 5.99 16.93 4.46
CA LYS A 35 6.15 17.74 3.26
C LYS A 35 4.82 17.87 2.53
N GLU A 36 4.11 16.76 2.37
CA GLU A 36 2.83 16.70 1.65
C GLU A 36 1.77 17.61 2.28
N ILE A 37 1.60 17.52 3.60
CA ILE A 37 0.58 18.29 4.31
C ILE A 37 1.02 19.71 4.71
N ASN A 38 2.16 20.17 4.17
CA ASN A 38 2.78 21.46 4.48
C ASN A 38 2.75 21.80 5.99
N SER A 39 3.39 20.95 6.79
CA SER A 39 3.34 21.02 8.26
C SER A 39 4.72 20.93 8.90
N THR A 40 4.80 21.12 10.21
CA THR A 40 6.01 20.83 10.97
C THR A 40 6.05 19.37 11.36
N PHE A 41 7.24 18.79 11.45
CA PHE A 41 7.39 17.38 11.84
C PHE A 41 6.69 17.07 13.16
N ALA A 42 6.84 17.93 14.18
CA ALA A 42 6.19 17.76 15.48
C ALA A 42 4.66 17.81 15.41
N HIS A 43 4.10 18.61 14.50
CA HIS A 43 2.66 18.66 14.30
C HIS A 43 2.17 17.42 13.55
N THR A 44 2.88 17.01 12.49
CA THR A 44 2.58 15.79 11.74
C THR A 44 2.62 14.56 12.63
N THR A 45 3.66 14.37 13.44
CA THR A 45 3.74 13.22 14.35
C THR A 45 2.61 13.20 15.36
N LYS A 46 2.17 14.35 15.87
CA LYS A 46 0.98 14.43 16.74
C LYS A 46 -0.30 13.99 16.03
N ILE A 47 -0.47 14.34 14.76
CA ILE A 47 -1.60 13.87 13.94
C ILE A 47 -1.52 12.35 13.77
N LEU A 48 -0.36 11.84 13.35
CA LEU A 48 -0.17 10.41 13.10
C LEU A 48 -0.33 9.56 14.37
N SER A 49 0.14 10.04 15.52
CA SER A 49 -0.08 9.36 16.81
C SER A 49 -1.56 9.26 17.16
N ARG A 50 -2.35 10.31 16.90
CA ARG A 50 -3.81 10.23 17.09
C ARG A 50 -4.48 9.26 16.12
N MET A 51 -4.04 9.25 14.86
CA MET A 51 -4.53 8.28 13.89
C MET A 51 -4.20 6.84 14.29
N GLU A 52 -3.03 6.59 14.90
CA GLU A 52 -2.64 5.30 15.45
C GLU A 52 -3.51 4.93 16.66
N GLU A 53 -3.73 5.86 17.59
CA GLU A 53 -4.64 5.69 18.74
C GLU A 53 -6.07 5.34 18.29
N ASP A 54 -6.54 5.95 17.19
CA ASP A 54 -7.84 5.69 16.60
C ASP A 54 -7.87 4.45 15.68
N GLY A 55 -6.72 3.78 15.48
CA GLY A 55 -6.58 2.57 14.67
C GLY A 55 -6.74 2.79 13.16
N LEU A 56 -6.49 4.00 12.67
CA LEU A 56 -6.52 4.34 11.24
C LEU A 56 -5.20 4.04 10.53
N VAL A 57 -4.09 4.19 11.26
CA VAL A 57 -2.74 3.90 10.78
C VAL A 57 -2.04 3.00 11.79
N GLU A 58 -0.98 2.33 11.35
CA GLU A 58 -0.05 1.63 12.22
C GLU A 58 1.37 2.05 11.91
N PHE A 59 2.24 1.94 12.90
CA PHE A 59 3.66 2.16 12.71
C PHE A 59 4.46 0.86 12.86
N ASN A 60 5.29 0.58 11.86
CA ASN A 60 6.18 -0.57 11.85
C ASN A 60 7.63 -0.09 11.89
N VAL A 61 8.44 -0.68 12.77
CA VAL A 61 9.85 -0.33 12.94
C VAL A 61 10.73 -1.41 12.33
N GLU A 62 11.53 -1.01 11.33
CA GLU A 62 12.55 -1.85 10.72
C GLU A 62 13.92 -1.21 10.92
N GLY A 63 14.73 -1.83 11.77
CA GLY A 63 16.01 -1.28 12.19
C GLY A 63 15.86 0.09 12.88
N ARG A 64 16.31 1.16 12.22
CA ARG A 64 16.24 2.55 12.72
C ARG A 64 15.11 3.36 12.09
N ILE A 65 14.37 2.74 11.18
CA ILE A 65 13.37 3.42 10.35
C ILE A 65 11.99 3.09 10.90
N LYS A 66 11.16 4.12 11.08
CA LYS A 66 9.78 4.00 11.54
C LYS A 66 8.84 4.34 10.38
N TYR A 67 8.23 3.31 9.81
CA TYR A 67 7.23 3.42 8.76
C TYR A 67 5.85 3.69 9.35
N VAL A 68 4.98 4.29 8.55
CA VAL A 68 3.55 4.44 8.80
C VAL A 68 2.77 3.97 7.58
N GLU A 69 1.71 3.23 7.81
CA GLU A 69 0.81 2.72 6.76
C GLU A 69 -0.63 2.68 7.27
N LEU A 70 -1.60 2.58 6.35
CA LEU A 70 -3.01 2.46 6.72
C LEU A 70 -3.32 1.07 7.26
N THR A 71 -4.14 1.01 8.30
CA THR A 71 -4.82 -0.23 8.68
C THR A 71 -5.98 -0.52 7.71
N GLU A 72 -6.61 -1.69 7.79
CA GLU A 72 -7.85 -1.97 7.07
C GLU A 72 -8.95 -0.92 7.35
N LYS A 73 -9.06 -0.48 8.61
CA LYS A 73 -9.96 0.60 9.02
C LYS A 73 -9.59 1.92 8.33
N GLY A 74 -8.30 2.24 8.26
CA GLY A 74 -7.79 3.42 7.56
C GLY A 74 -8.16 3.46 6.08
N PHE A 75 -7.98 2.34 5.37
CA PHE A 75 -8.38 2.21 3.95
C PHE A 75 -9.87 2.46 3.73
N ASN A 76 -10.72 1.89 4.59
CA ASN A 76 -12.17 2.11 4.51
C ASN A 76 -12.53 3.58 4.75
N VAL A 77 -11.90 4.22 5.74
CA VAL A 77 -12.14 5.64 6.03
C VAL A 77 -11.70 6.53 4.88
N VAL A 78 -10.54 6.29 4.27
CA VAL A 78 -10.09 7.06 3.10
C VAL A 78 -11.03 6.92 1.91
N SER A 79 -11.57 5.72 1.68
CA SER A 79 -12.53 5.50 0.58
C SER A 79 -13.78 6.37 0.76
N LEU A 80 -14.37 6.38 1.96
CA LEU A 80 -15.53 7.21 2.29
C LEU A 80 -15.19 8.72 2.26
N LEU A 81 -13.98 9.08 2.68
CA LEU A 81 -13.48 10.45 2.66
C LEU A 81 -13.42 11.00 1.24
N LYS A 82 -12.91 10.21 0.29
CA LYS A 82 -12.85 10.57 -1.13
C LYS A 82 -14.25 10.74 -1.72
N GLU A 83 -15.16 9.81 -1.45
CA GLU A 83 -16.56 9.91 -1.89
C GLU A 83 -17.23 11.18 -1.35
N LEU A 84 -16.97 11.53 -0.09
CA LEU A 84 -17.49 12.76 0.52
C LEU A 84 -16.95 14.01 -0.19
N ILE A 85 -15.63 14.09 -0.42
CA ILE A 85 -14.99 15.25 -1.08
C ILE A 85 -15.61 15.45 -2.47
N VAL A 86 -15.69 14.38 -3.27
CA VAL A 86 -16.30 14.43 -4.61
C VAL A 86 -17.78 14.84 -4.53
N SER A 87 -18.54 14.30 -3.58
CA SER A 87 -19.96 14.62 -3.40
C SER A 87 -20.20 16.08 -3.00
N LEU A 88 -19.27 16.69 -2.27
CA LEU A 88 -19.30 18.11 -1.92
C LEU A 88 -18.89 19.03 -3.08
N GLY A 89 -18.43 18.47 -4.20
CA GLY A 89 -17.90 19.21 -5.34
C GLY A 89 -16.46 19.69 -5.12
N GLY A 90 -15.75 19.09 -4.17
CA GLY A 90 -14.31 19.25 -4.01
C GLY A 90 -13.54 18.51 -5.09
N GLU A 91 -12.31 18.95 -5.34
CA GLU A 91 -11.42 18.35 -6.32
C GLU A 91 -10.37 17.52 -5.57
N LEU A 92 -10.35 16.20 -5.80
CA LEU A 92 -9.19 15.39 -5.44
C LEU A 92 -8.06 15.74 -6.42
N PRO A 93 -6.80 15.88 -5.99
CA PRO A 93 -5.71 16.10 -6.93
C PRO A 93 -5.66 14.96 -7.96
N ASP A 94 -5.30 15.26 -9.22
CA ASP A 94 -5.30 14.29 -10.34
C ASP A 94 -4.51 13.00 -10.01
N GLU A 95 -3.55 13.08 -9.10
CA GLU A 95 -2.74 11.96 -8.59
C GLU A 95 -3.55 10.96 -7.72
N TYR A 96 -4.71 11.33 -7.20
CA TYR A 96 -5.56 10.50 -6.32
C TYR A 96 -6.72 9.81 -7.04
N ASP A 97 -6.74 9.88 -8.38
CA ASP A 97 -7.84 9.39 -9.21
C ASP A 97 -8.14 7.90 -8.92
N LEU A 98 -9.42 7.59 -8.76
CA LEU A 98 -9.93 6.38 -8.11
C LEU A 98 -9.64 5.09 -8.91
N GLU A 99 -9.14 5.21 -10.13
CA GLU A 99 -8.76 4.09 -11.00
C GLU A 99 -7.25 3.98 -11.27
N GLY A 100 -6.44 4.91 -10.75
CA GLY A 100 -5.01 4.96 -10.98
C GLY A 100 -4.21 4.54 -9.75
N ARG A 101 -3.71 3.30 -9.71
CA ARG A 101 -2.40 3.05 -9.07
C ARG A 101 -1.37 3.79 -9.93
N HIS A 102 -1.20 5.10 -9.76
CA HIS A 102 -0.09 5.79 -10.38
C HIS A 102 1.15 5.62 -9.50
N GLU A 103 2.12 4.96 -10.11
CA GLU A 103 3.50 4.83 -9.69
C GLU A 103 3.99 6.13 -9.06
N VAL A 104 4.34 6.06 -7.76
CA VAL A 104 5.44 6.87 -7.24
C VAL A 104 6.54 6.70 -8.27
N SER A 105 7.12 7.80 -8.78
CA SER A 105 8.30 7.73 -9.63
C SER A 105 9.23 6.72 -9.00
N GLU A 106 9.31 5.54 -9.63
CA GLU A 106 10.05 4.43 -9.08
C GLU A 106 11.46 4.95 -8.81
N PRO A 107 12.17 4.43 -7.80
CA PRO A 107 13.62 4.51 -7.89
C PRO A 107 13.98 4.14 -9.34
N GLU A 108 14.92 4.84 -9.98
CA GLU A 108 15.44 4.38 -11.27
C GLU A 108 16.12 3.02 -11.02
N LEU A 109 15.32 1.97 -10.97
CA LEU A 109 15.75 0.60 -10.90
C LEU A 109 16.42 0.33 -12.23
N ASP A 110 17.54 -0.39 -12.17
CA ASP A 110 18.12 -0.89 -13.39
C ASP A 110 17.11 -1.79 -14.13
N PRO A 111 17.27 -2.00 -15.44
CA PRO A 111 16.30 -2.76 -16.23
C PRO A 111 16.01 -4.18 -15.70
N ALA A 112 16.97 -4.83 -15.05
CA ALA A 112 16.77 -6.18 -14.50
C ALA A 112 15.93 -6.13 -13.23
N SER A 113 16.25 -5.22 -12.31
CA SER A 113 15.46 -4.96 -11.10
C SER A 113 14.01 -4.57 -11.44
N ASN A 114 13.83 -3.71 -12.46
CA ASN A 114 12.50 -3.32 -12.96
C ASN A 114 11.70 -4.50 -13.53
N GLU A 115 12.32 -5.37 -14.32
CA GLU A 115 11.64 -6.56 -14.86
C GLU A 115 11.16 -7.49 -13.73
N ILE A 116 11.99 -7.68 -12.71
CA ILE A 116 11.66 -8.50 -11.53
C ILE A 116 10.52 -7.85 -10.74
N MET A 117 10.60 -6.53 -10.49
CA MET A 117 9.56 -5.76 -9.80
C MET A 117 8.19 -5.92 -10.46
N GLU A 118 8.12 -5.81 -11.79
CA GLU A 118 6.88 -5.96 -12.54
C GLU A 118 6.28 -7.36 -12.44
N LYS A 119 7.12 -8.40 -12.36
CA LYS A 119 6.64 -9.79 -12.14
C LYS A 119 6.08 -9.94 -10.72
N ILE A 120 6.74 -9.36 -9.72
CA ILE A 120 6.30 -9.39 -8.32
C ILE A 120 4.94 -8.69 -8.19
N LYS A 121 4.79 -7.47 -8.72
CA LYS A 121 3.52 -6.72 -8.68
C LYS A 121 2.37 -7.49 -9.33
N LYS A 122 2.61 -8.08 -10.52
CA LYS A 122 1.61 -8.88 -11.23
C LYS A 122 1.21 -10.12 -10.43
N LEU A 123 2.18 -10.82 -9.85
CA LEU A 123 1.93 -11.98 -9.01
C LEU A 123 1.11 -11.61 -7.78
N ARG A 124 1.51 -10.55 -7.08
CA ARG A 124 0.80 -10.03 -5.90
C ARG A 124 -0.66 -9.71 -6.22
N LEU A 125 -0.92 -9.00 -7.31
CA LEU A 125 -2.28 -8.67 -7.74
C LEU A 125 -3.14 -9.92 -8.00
N LYS A 126 -2.57 -10.95 -8.66
CA LYS A 126 -3.27 -12.21 -8.89
C LYS A 126 -3.60 -12.93 -7.58
N VAL A 127 -2.63 -13.00 -6.66
CA VAL A 127 -2.80 -13.64 -5.34
C VAL A 127 -3.86 -12.91 -4.52
N GLU A 128 -3.81 -11.58 -4.46
CA GLU A 128 -4.80 -10.75 -3.76
C GLU A 128 -6.21 -10.94 -4.34
N THR A 129 -6.34 -10.98 -5.66
CA THR A 129 -7.63 -11.20 -6.35
C THR A 129 -8.23 -12.55 -5.96
N ILE A 130 -7.44 -13.62 -6.06
CA ILE A 130 -7.90 -14.98 -5.75
C ILE A 130 -8.21 -15.14 -4.27
N TYR A 131 -7.43 -14.51 -3.40
CA TYR A 131 -7.71 -14.52 -1.97
C TYR A 131 -9.06 -13.86 -1.65
N ARG A 132 -9.33 -12.66 -2.19
CA ARG A 132 -10.62 -11.98 -2.00
C ARG A 132 -11.79 -12.84 -2.46
N GLU A 133 -11.66 -13.51 -3.59
CA GLU A 133 -12.67 -14.45 -4.07
C GLU A 133 -12.85 -15.64 -3.12
N LEU A 134 -11.76 -16.27 -2.67
CA LEU A 134 -11.80 -17.42 -1.76
C LEU A 134 -12.48 -17.08 -0.43
N VAL A 135 -12.15 -15.92 0.17
CA VAL A 135 -12.77 -15.41 1.40
C VAL A 135 -14.26 -15.14 1.18
N SER A 136 -14.64 -14.52 0.07
CA SER A 136 -16.05 -14.24 -0.24
C SER A 136 -16.89 -15.49 -0.44
N SER A 137 -16.26 -16.61 -0.81
CA SER A 137 -16.91 -17.88 -1.12
C SER A 137 -16.86 -18.91 0.02
N ASP A 138 -16.26 -18.57 1.17
CA ASP A 138 -15.99 -19.50 2.29
C ASP A 138 -15.33 -20.82 1.81
N ALA A 139 -14.33 -20.69 0.95
CA ALA A 139 -13.74 -21.82 0.24
C ALA A 139 -12.93 -22.73 1.17
N ASP A 140 -13.08 -24.05 0.99
CA ASP A 140 -12.31 -25.04 1.74
C ASP A 140 -10.80 -25.01 1.42
N GLU A 141 -10.03 -25.69 2.28
CA GLU A 141 -8.58 -25.77 2.18
C GLU A 141 -8.11 -26.40 0.86
N ALA A 142 -8.82 -27.40 0.35
CA ALA A 142 -8.46 -28.09 -0.90
C ALA A 142 -8.63 -27.15 -2.11
N THR A 143 -9.70 -26.35 -2.11
CA THR A 143 -10.00 -25.34 -3.11
C THR A 143 -8.98 -24.22 -3.06
N THR A 144 -8.64 -23.75 -1.85
CA THR A 144 -7.58 -22.75 -1.62
C THR A 144 -6.24 -23.22 -2.18
N LYS A 145 -5.79 -24.43 -1.81
CA LYS A 145 -4.53 -25.01 -2.32
C LYS A 145 -4.53 -25.19 -3.84
N ARG A 146 -5.65 -25.63 -4.42
CA ARG A 146 -5.76 -25.82 -5.88
C ARG A 146 -5.64 -24.49 -6.63
N ARG A 147 -6.25 -23.42 -6.10
CA ARG A 147 -6.24 -22.10 -6.75
C ARG A 147 -4.93 -21.35 -6.54
N LEU A 148 -4.29 -21.51 -5.39
CA LEU A 148 -3.05 -20.82 -5.05
C LEU A 148 -1.77 -21.58 -5.44
N GLY A 149 -1.81 -22.90 -5.51
CA GLY A 149 -0.65 -23.75 -5.82
C GLY A 149 0.14 -23.36 -7.08
N PRO A 150 -0.50 -22.94 -8.19
CA PRO A 150 0.23 -22.46 -9.38
C PRO A 150 1.18 -21.28 -9.09
N PHE A 151 0.86 -20.41 -8.12
CA PHE A 151 1.69 -19.26 -7.77
C PHE A 151 2.94 -19.64 -6.99
N SER A 152 2.99 -20.81 -6.33
CA SER A 152 4.23 -21.31 -5.73
C SER A 152 5.33 -21.46 -6.77
N ARG A 153 4.96 -21.87 -7.99
CA ARG A 153 5.88 -22.00 -9.11
C ARG A 153 6.32 -20.64 -9.64
N GLU A 154 5.40 -19.68 -9.77
CA GLU A 154 5.73 -18.30 -10.15
C GLU A 154 6.67 -17.66 -9.12
N LEU A 155 6.43 -17.83 -7.81
CA LEU A 155 7.34 -17.36 -6.75
C LEU A 155 8.74 -17.97 -6.86
N ALA A 156 8.82 -19.29 -7.06
CA ALA A 156 10.11 -19.98 -7.19
C ALA A 156 10.90 -19.47 -8.41
N MET A 157 10.21 -19.21 -9.53
CA MET A 157 10.84 -18.64 -10.73
C MET A 157 11.38 -17.23 -10.48
N ILE A 158 10.61 -16.37 -9.78
CA ILE A 158 11.06 -15.02 -9.45
C ILE A 158 12.25 -15.07 -8.47
N GLY A 159 12.22 -15.97 -7.48
CA GLY A 159 13.35 -16.17 -6.57
C GLY A 159 14.63 -16.57 -7.31
N GLU A 160 14.54 -17.50 -8.25
CA GLU A 160 15.69 -17.89 -9.10
C GLU A 160 16.20 -16.70 -9.94
N MET A 161 15.31 -15.84 -10.46
CA MET A 161 15.72 -14.64 -11.19
C MET A 161 16.50 -13.66 -10.31
N ILE A 162 16.14 -13.55 -9.04
CA ILE A 162 16.87 -12.71 -8.06
C ILE A 162 18.23 -13.34 -7.76
N ASP A 163 18.27 -14.64 -7.48
CA ASP A 163 19.49 -15.36 -7.09
C ASP A 163 20.52 -15.48 -8.23
N SER A 164 20.05 -15.54 -9.48
CA SER A 164 20.88 -15.70 -10.69
C SER A 164 21.23 -14.39 -11.41
N ALA A 165 20.81 -13.24 -10.87
CA ALA A 165 21.08 -11.95 -11.49
C ALA A 165 22.58 -11.65 -11.53
N GLU A 166 23.10 -11.20 -12.67
CA GLU A 166 24.52 -10.83 -12.84
C GLU A 166 24.89 -9.57 -12.03
N VAL A 167 23.92 -8.68 -11.81
CA VAL A 167 24.03 -7.48 -11.00
C VAL A 167 23.16 -7.67 -9.76
N PRO A 168 23.59 -7.23 -8.56
CA PRO A 168 22.76 -7.27 -7.37
C PRO A 168 21.42 -6.58 -7.61
N VAL A 169 20.34 -7.30 -7.35
CA VAL A 169 18.98 -6.77 -7.43
C VAL A 169 18.77 -5.75 -6.31
N ASP A 170 18.03 -4.68 -6.61
CA ASP A 170 17.73 -3.62 -5.64
C ASP A 170 17.02 -4.16 -4.38
N ASP A 171 17.38 -3.64 -3.22
CA ASP A 171 16.83 -4.05 -1.92
C ASP A 171 15.29 -3.89 -1.88
N GLU A 172 14.74 -2.87 -2.54
CA GLU A 172 13.28 -2.66 -2.60
C GLU A 172 12.57 -3.79 -3.36
N VAL A 173 13.19 -4.33 -4.41
CA VAL A 173 12.67 -5.48 -5.16
C VAL A 173 12.72 -6.74 -4.32
N ILE A 174 13.81 -6.93 -3.56
CA ILE A 174 13.97 -8.06 -2.64
C ILE A 174 12.92 -8.01 -1.53
N ASP A 175 12.71 -6.84 -0.92
CA ASP A 175 11.70 -6.63 0.11
C ASP A 175 10.28 -6.87 -0.43
N ALA A 176 9.97 -6.35 -1.63
CA ALA A 176 8.69 -6.59 -2.28
C ALA A 176 8.45 -8.08 -2.58
N PHE A 177 9.48 -8.81 -3.01
CA PHE A 177 9.42 -10.25 -3.22
C PHE A 177 9.14 -11.00 -1.92
N ASN A 178 9.89 -10.69 -0.85
CA ASN A 178 9.74 -11.33 0.45
C ASN A 178 8.36 -11.07 1.05
N ALA A 179 7.87 -9.83 1.03
CA ALA A 179 6.52 -9.50 1.50
C ALA A 179 5.45 -10.28 0.71
N THR A 180 5.57 -10.37 -0.61
CA THR A 180 4.64 -11.14 -1.45
C THR A 180 4.68 -12.63 -1.12
N ARG A 181 5.87 -13.18 -0.88
CA ARG A 181 6.08 -14.58 -0.48
C ARG A 181 5.47 -14.86 0.90
N GLU A 182 5.65 -13.98 1.87
CA GLU A 182 5.08 -14.13 3.22
C GLU A 182 3.56 -14.13 3.18
N VAL A 183 2.95 -13.18 2.46
CA VAL A 183 1.50 -13.14 2.25
C VAL A 183 1.06 -14.47 1.64
N PHE A 184 1.68 -14.90 0.54
CA PHE A 184 1.32 -16.15 -0.11
C PHE A 184 1.41 -17.38 0.80
N LEU A 185 2.49 -17.51 1.58
CA LEU A 185 2.65 -18.61 2.53
C LEU A 185 1.61 -18.55 3.65
N SER A 186 1.28 -17.35 4.13
CA SER A 186 0.23 -17.17 5.13
C SER A 186 -1.12 -17.65 4.60
N LEU A 187 -1.42 -17.41 3.31
CA LEU A 187 -2.66 -17.84 2.67
C LEU A 187 -2.73 -19.36 2.46
N LEU A 188 -1.60 -20.01 2.18
CA LEU A 188 -1.54 -21.47 2.13
C LEU A 188 -1.68 -22.14 3.50
N ASN A 189 -1.25 -21.45 4.56
CA ASN A 189 -1.21 -21.99 5.93
C ASN A 189 -2.41 -21.58 6.80
N LYS A 190 -3.21 -20.57 6.42
CA LYS A 190 -4.34 -20.04 7.22
C LYS A 190 -5.59 -20.91 7.30
N ASN A 191 -5.53 -22.17 6.86
CA ASN A 191 -6.64 -23.12 6.96
C ASN A 191 -6.35 -24.26 7.95
N GLY A 192 -5.68 -23.94 9.06
CA GLY A 192 -5.51 -24.83 10.22
C GLY A 192 -6.29 -24.32 11.43
#